data_AF-A0A0G1IYD6-F1
#
_entry.id   AF-A0A0G1IYD6-F1
#
_cell.length_a   1.000
_cell.length_b   1.000
_cell.length_c   1.000
_cell.angle_alpha   90.00
_cell.angle_beta   90.00
_cell.angle_gamma   90.00
#
_symmetry.space_group_name_H-M   'P 1'
#
loop_
_entity.id
_entity.type
_entity.pdbx_description
1 polymer ?
#
loop_
_entity_poly.entity_id
_entity_poly.type
_entity_poly.pdbx_seq_one_letter_code
_entity_poly.pdbx_strand_id
1 'polypeptide(L)' 'MSKELSTIAKNIKRYRNKLGISQDKLSKLAGVTLHTLTKIESGATPDPRIETVSRIAKGLGVGVDDLIQK' A
#
# COMPACT_ATOMS: atom_id res chain seq x y z
N MET A 1 -0.62 -11.16 -19.52
CA MET A 1 0.51 -11.04 -18.58
C MET A 1 -0.04 -10.84 -17.19
N SER A 2 -0.06 -11.89 -16.38
CA SER A 2 -0.53 -11.87 -15.00
C SER A 2 0.38 -10.94 -14.21
N LYS A 3 -0.12 -9.76 -13.81
CA LYS A 3 0.64 -8.89 -12.89
C LYS A 3 0.72 -9.62 -11.54
N GLU A 4 1.87 -10.24 -11.28
CA GLU A 4 2.25 -10.72 -9.96
C GLU A 4 2.14 -9.53 -8.99
N LEU A 5 1.07 -9.51 -8.21
CA LEU A 5 0.90 -8.53 -7.15
C LEU A 5 1.99 -8.78 -6.11
N SER A 6 2.91 -7.82 -5.97
CA SER A 6 3.91 -7.83 -4.89
C SER A 6 3.23 -8.08 -3.55
N THR A 7 3.90 -8.83 -2.67
CA THR A 7 3.43 -9.09 -1.29
C THR A 7 2.95 -7.81 -0.60
N ILE A 8 3.69 -6.71 -0.81
CA ILE A 8 3.36 -5.35 -0.35
C ILE A 8 1.99 -4.89 -0.84
N ALA A 9 1.70 -5.02 -2.13
CA ALA A 9 0.42 -4.60 -2.71
C ALA A 9 -0.76 -5.38 -2.10
N LYS A 10 -0.59 -6.69 -1.89
CA LYS A 10 -1.60 -7.55 -1.26
C LYS A 10 -1.81 -7.15 0.20
N ASN A 11 -0.75 -6.92 0.95
CA ASN A 11 -0.80 -6.53 2.35
C ASN A 11 -1.43 -5.15 2.54
N ILE A 12 -1.05 -4.15 1.74
CA ILE A 12 -1.67 -2.81 1.77
C ILE A 12 -3.18 -2.92 1.57
N LYS A 13 -3.60 -3.64 0.52
CA LYS A 13 -5.04 -3.83 0.24
C LYS A 13 -5.75 -4.56 1.37
N ARG A 14 -5.11 -5.57 1.97
CA ARG A 14 -5.64 -6.34 3.11
C ARG A 14 -5.85 -5.45 4.34
N TYR A 15 -4.85 -4.68 4.75
CA TYR A 15 -4.95 -3.77 5.88
C TYR A 15 -5.92 -2.61 5.63
N ARG A 16 -5.91 -2.06 4.40
CA ARG A 16 -6.87 -1.04 3.98
C ARG A 16 -8.32 -1.54 4.12
N ASN A 17 -8.59 -2.76 3.66
CA ASN A 17 -9.90 -3.40 3.79
C ASN A 17 -10.25 -3.72 5.25
N LYS A 18 -9.30 -4.14 6.08
CA LYS A 18 -9.52 -4.33 7.53
C LYS A 18 -9.95 -3.03 8.22
N LEU A 19 -9.39 -1.90 7.81
CA LEU A 19 -9.76 -0.57 8.32
C LEU A 19 -11.06 -0.02 7.71
N GLY A 20 -11.62 -0.66 6.67
CA GLY A 20 -12.82 -0.19 5.98
C GLY A 20 -12.64 1.15 5.27
N ILE A 21 -11.40 1.53 4.91
CA ILE A 21 -11.12 2.83 4.28
C ILE A 21 -10.93 2.71 2.76
N SER A 22 -11.26 3.77 2.03
CA SER A 22 -11.02 3.86 0.59
C SER A 22 -9.54 4.15 0.27
N GLN A 23 -9.14 3.92 -0.98
CA GLN A 23 -7.80 4.29 -1.47
C GLN A 23 -7.56 5.81 -1.32
N ASP A 24 -8.56 6.64 -1.62
CA ASP A 24 -8.47 8.10 -1.41
C ASP A 24 -8.14 8.44 0.05
N LYS A 25 -8.87 7.84 1.00
CA LYS A 25 -8.64 8.08 2.42
C LYS A 25 -7.25 7.61 2.86
N LEU A 26 -6.81 6.44 2.41
CA LEU A 26 -5.46 5.94 2.69
C LEU A 26 -4.38 6.87 2.08
N SER A 27 -4.59 7.38 0.87
CA SER A 27 -3.64 8.27 0.22
C SER A 27 -3.43 9.57 1.01
N LYS A 28 -4.51 10.13 1.56
CA LYS A 28 -4.47 11.30 2.45
C LYS A 28 -3.76 10.99 3.77
N LEU A 29 -4.07 9.85 4.40
CA LEU A 29 -3.45 9.43 5.66
C LEU A 29 -1.94 9.16 5.51
N ALA A 30 -1.55 8.55 4.39
CA ALA A 30 -0.17 8.21 4.09
C ALA A 30 0.63 9.40 3.51
N GLY A 31 -0.02 10.49 3.10
CA GLY A 31 0.67 11.59 2.41
C GLY A 31 1.28 11.14 1.07
N VAL A 32 0.55 10.31 0.33
CA VAL A 32 0.92 9.86 -1.02
C VAL A 32 -0.19 10.22 -1.99
N THR A 33 0.13 10.34 -3.28
CA THR A 33 -0.94 10.60 -4.28
C THR A 33 -1.79 9.34 -4.46
N LEU A 34 -3.09 9.54 -4.73
CA LEU A 34 -4.01 8.45 -5.06
C LEU A 34 -3.47 7.61 -6.23
N HIS A 35 -2.90 8.26 -7.24
CA HIS A 35 -2.30 7.58 -8.39
C HIS A 35 -1.16 6.64 -7.99
N THR A 36 -0.25 7.09 -7.11
CA THR A 36 0.83 6.26 -6.58
C THR A 36 0.27 5.06 -5.81
N LEU A 37 -0.70 5.29 -4.93
CA LEU A 37 -1.31 4.21 -4.15
C LEU A 37 -2.00 3.18 -5.05
N THR A 38 -2.77 3.63 -6.04
CA THR A 38 -3.45 2.75 -7.00
C THR A 38 -2.45 1.96 -7.84
N LYS A 39 -1.34 2.58 -8.28
CA LYS A 39 -0.28 1.85 -8.99
C LYS A 39 0.37 0.77 -8.13
N ILE A 40 0.57 1.03 -6.83
CA ILE A 40 1.11 0.05 -5.90
C ILE A 40 0.09 -1.08 -5.68
N GLU A 41 -1.16 -0.76 -5.30
CA GLU A 41 -2.20 -1.77 -5.06
C GLU A 41 -2.57 -2.59 -6.30
N SER A 42 -2.38 -2.05 -7.51
CA SER A 42 -2.62 -2.77 -8.78
C SER A 42 -1.40 -3.55 -9.28
N GLY A 43 -0.28 -3.52 -8.56
CA GLY A 43 0.97 -4.17 -8.97
C GLY A 43 1.62 -3.52 -10.20
N ALA A 44 1.24 -2.30 -10.57
CA ALA A 44 1.91 -1.52 -11.61
C ALA A 44 3.27 -0.96 -11.15
N THR A 45 3.45 -0.82 -9.84
CA THR A 45 4.74 -0.51 -9.20
C THR A 45 5.16 -1.69 -8.34
N PRO A 46 5.98 -2.61 -8.87
CA PRO A 46 6.37 -3.82 -8.15
C PRO A 46 7.30 -3.52 -6.97
N ASP A 47 8.10 -2.44 -7.06
CA ASP A 47 9.09 -2.03 -6.07
C ASP A 47 8.90 -0.56 -5.65
N PRO A 48 7.92 -0.27 -4.77
CA PRO A 48 7.77 1.06 -4.20
C PRO A 48 8.94 1.40 -3.28
N ARG A 49 9.42 2.64 -3.33
CA ARG A 49 10.47 3.12 -2.40
C ARG A 49 10.07 2.88 -0.95
N ILE A 50 11.05 2.52 -0.11
CA ILE A 50 10.86 2.26 1.32
C ILE A 50 10.14 3.43 2.03
N GLU A 51 10.39 4.66 1.59
CA GLU A 51 9.76 5.87 2.11
C GLU A 51 8.25 5.88 1.85
N THR A 52 7.82 5.48 0.65
CA THR A 52 6.40 5.36 0.28
C THR A 52 5.73 4.24 1.06
N VAL A 53 6.41 3.10 1.23
CA VAL A 53 5.89 1.97 2.03
C VAL A 53 5.76 2.39 3.49
N SER A 54 6.74 3.09 4.06
CA SER A 54 6.71 3.62 5.42
C SER A 54 5.57 4.62 5.62
N ARG A 55 5.36 5.51 4.65
CA ARG A 55 4.22 6.43 4.64
C ARG A 55 2.87 5.71 4.64
N ILE A 56 2.72 4.68 3.79
CA ILE A 56 1.50 3.87 3.73
C ILE A 56 1.30 3.07 5.02
N ALA A 57 2.35 2.47 5.57
CA ALA A 57 2.32 1.76 6.84
C ALA A 57 1.85 2.66 7.97
N LYS A 58 2.41 3.88 8.07
CA LYS A 58 1.95 4.91 9.01
C LYS A 58 0.47 5.27 8.82
N GLY A 59 0.02 5.45 7.57
CA GLY A 59 -1.38 5.74 7.27
C GLY A 59 -2.34 4.58 7.59
N LEU A 60 -1.84 3.34 7.58
CA LEU A 60 -2.56 2.13 7.98
C LEU A 60 -2.42 1.82 9.49
N GLY A 61 -1.55 2.51 10.22
CA GLY A 61 -1.24 2.22 11.62
C GLY A 61 -0.54 0.87 11.83
N VAL A 62 0.20 0.38 10.83
CA VAL A 62 0.95 -0.89 10.88
C VAL A 62 2.44 -0.64 10.69
N GLY A 63 3.27 -1.63 11.02
CA GLY A 63 4.70 -1.60 10.73
C GLY A 63 4.99 -1.70 9.23
N VAL A 64 6.14 -1.18 8.80
CA VAL A 64 6.62 -1.40 7.42
C VAL A 64 6.85 -2.89 7.18
N ASP A 65 7.26 -3.58 8.24
CA ASP A 65 7.50 -5.02 8.32
C ASP A 65 6.23 -5.80 8.02
N ASP A 66 5.07 -5.36 8.53
CA ASP A 66 3.76 -5.97 8.25
C ASP A 66 3.37 -5.91 6.76
N LEU A 67 3.90 -4.92 6.03
CA LEU A 67 3.68 -4.79 4.59
C LEU A 67 4.65 -5.64 3.78
N ILE A 68 5.88 -5.84 4.26
CA ILE A 68 6.94 -6.58 3.56
C ILE A 68 6.93 -8.08 3.89
N GLN A 69 6.47 -8.46 5.09
CA GLN A 69 6.42 -9.86 5.50
C GLN A 69 5.42 -10.67 4.68
N LYS A 70 5.84 -11.90 4.38
CA LYS A 70 5.14 -12.86 3.52
C LYS A 70 4.27 -13.80 4.35
#